data_AF-A0A8C4WSD5-F1
#
_entry.id   AF-A0A8C4WSD5-F1
#
_cell.length_a   1.000
_cell.length_b   1.000
_cell.length_c   1.000
_cell.angle_alpha   90.00
_cell.angle_beta   90.00
_cell.angle_gamma   90.00
#
_symmetry.space_group_name_H-M   'P 1'
#
loop_
_entity.id
_entity.type
_entity.pdbx_description
1 polymer ?
#
loop_
_entity_poly.entity_id
_entity_poly.type
_entity_poly.pdbx_seq_one_letter_code
_entity_poly.pdbx_strand_id
1 'polypeptide(L)'
;MVQTRVSSFQESLVQLTNSMAECELIFIHCIKPNLTKSPRLFDEEVIRNQLRYLGLLGTICVSKDNFPVRIPFDKFINRHALLAGPHEVLRGRVEISKAILTSLGPEHTSSFRIGHTKCAD
;
A
#
# COMPACT_ATOMS: atom_id res chain seq x y z
N MET A 1 -11.44 41.62 -23.41
CA MET A 1 -11.24 40.86 -22.16
C MET A 1 -9.76 40.52 -22.08
N VAL A 2 -9.03 41.11 -21.14
CA VAL A 2 -7.57 40.95 -21.05
C VAL A 2 -7.27 39.63 -20.35
N GLN A 3 -6.65 38.68 -21.06
CA GLN A 3 -6.16 37.45 -20.47
C GLN A 3 -4.84 37.74 -19.74
N THR A 4 -4.76 37.37 -18.47
CA THR A 4 -3.55 37.54 -17.68
C THR A 4 -2.67 36.30 -17.80
N ARG A 5 -1.37 36.42 -17.53
CA ARG A 5 -0.49 35.24 -17.47
C ARG A 5 -0.95 34.22 -16.43
N VAL A 6 -1.58 34.69 -15.35
CA VAL A 6 -2.14 33.84 -14.30
C VAL A 6 -3.33 33.04 -14.83
N SER A 7 -4.26 33.67 -15.56
CA SER A 7 -5.42 32.97 -16.11
C SER A 7 -5.03 31.94 -17.18
N SER A 8 -4.08 32.27 -18.06
CA SER A 8 -3.55 31.33 -19.05
C SER A 8 -2.84 30.12 -18.41
N PHE A 9 -2.10 30.33 -17.31
CA PHE A 9 -1.49 29.23 -16.56
C PHE A 9 -2.52 28.34 -15.87
N GLN A 10 -3.55 28.94 -15.26
CA GLN A 10 -4.66 28.19 -14.66
C GLN A 10 -5.41 27.34 -15.69
N GLU A 11 -5.70 27.91 -16.86
CA GLU A 11 -6.33 27.18 -17.97
C GLU A 11 -5.48 25.98 -18.40
N SER A 12 -4.16 26.16 -18.51
CA SER A 12 -3.23 25.07 -18.87
C SER A 12 -3.21 23.96 -17.81
N LEU A 13 -3.26 24.31 -16.52
CA LEU A 13 -3.33 23.31 -15.44
C LEU A 13 -4.64 22.53 -15.48
N VAL A 14 -5.77 23.20 -15.69
CA VAL A 14 -7.09 22.54 -15.78
C VAL A 14 -7.14 21.57 -16.95
N GLN A 15 -6.61 21.97 -18.11
CA GLN A 15 -6.51 21.09 -19.28
C GLN A 15 -5.68 19.84 -18.96
N LEU A 16 -4.52 20.00 -18.33
CA LEU A 16 -3.68 18.86 -17.93
C LEU A 16 -4.40 17.93 -16.96
N THR A 17 -5.06 18.46 -15.92
CA THR A 17 -5.77 17.64 -14.94
C THR A 17 -6.92 16.85 -15.56
N ASN A 18 -7.62 17.43 -16.53
CA ASN A 18 -8.70 16.75 -17.24
C ASN A 18 -8.15 15.57 -18.07
N SER A 19 -7.06 15.77 -18.81
CA SER A 19 -6.42 14.68 -19.56
C SER A 19 -5.87 13.57 -18.66
N MET A 20 -5.37 13.93 -17.47
CA MET A 20 -4.92 12.96 -16.47
C MET A 20 -6.07 12.13 -15.90
N ALA A 21 -7.27 12.70 -15.76
CA ALA A 21 -8.44 12.02 -15.20
C ALA A 21 -9.01 10.92 -16.11
N GLU A 22 -8.73 10.99 -17.42
CA GLU A 22 -9.17 10.00 -18.41
C GLU A 22 -8.21 8.80 -18.54
N CYS A 23 -7.05 8.85 -17.88
CA CYS A 23 -5.99 7.85 -17.97
C CYS A 23 -5.84 7.04 -16.67
N GLU A 24 -5.32 5.81 -16.77
CA GLU A 24 -4.73 5.13 -15.63
C GLU A 24 -3.37 5.77 -15.31
N LEU A 25 -3.21 6.28 -14.08
CA LEU A 25 -2.00 7.00 -13.68
C LEU A 25 -1.09 6.16 -12.80
N ILE A 26 0.21 6.29 -13.02
CA ILE A 26 1.25 5.75 -12.16
C ILE A 26 1.99 6.93 -11.51
N PHE A 27 2.01 6.95 -10.17
CA PHE A 27 2.69 7.99 -9.41
C PHE A 27 4.12 7.56 -9.03
N ILE A 28 5.11 8.28 -9.55
CA ILE A 28 6.54 8.06 -9.23
C ILE A 28 7.03 9.20 -8.34
N HIS A 29 7.46 8.87 -7.12
CA HIS A 29 7.98 9.83 -6.15
C HIS A 29 9.50 9.76 -6.09
N CYS A 30 10.18 10.83 -6.52
CA CYS A 30 11.62 10.95 -6.39
C CYS A 30 12.00 11.45 -4.98
N ILE A 31 12.94 10.78 -4.32
CA ILE A 31 13.43 11.15 -2.98
C ILE A 31 14.91 11.52 -3.06
N LYS A 32 15.26 12.70 -2.55
CA LYS A 32 16.64 13.15 -2.42
C LYS A 32 17.26 12.56 -1.14
N PRO A 33 18.36 11.78 -1.21
CA PRO A 33 18.87 11.09 -0.04
C PRO A 33 19.63 11.99 0.95
N ASN A 34 20.18 13.11 0.49
CA ASN A 34 20.91 14.09 1.32
C ASN A 34 20.97 15.46 0.62
N LEU A 35 21.28 16.52 1.36
CA LEU A 35 21.36 17.87 0.77
C LEU A 35 22.67 18.16 0.05
N THR A 36 23.77 17.54 0.48
CA THR A 36 25.14 17.79 0.00
C THR A 36 25.47 17.13 -1.35
N LYS A 37 24.52 16.40 -1.93
CA LYS A 37 24.68 15.63 -3.18
C LYS A 37 25.80 14.59 -3.13
N SER A 38 26.10 14.07 -1.93
CA SER A 38 27.14 13.07 -1.74
C SER A 38 26.59 11.67 -2.02
N PRO A 39 27.33 10.81 -2.74
CA PRO A 39 26.92 9.42 -2.94
C PRO A 39 26.94 8.68 -1.59
N ARG A 40 26.01 7.72 -1.41
CA ARG A 40 25.91 6.85 -0.23
C ARG A 40 25.64 7.53 1.12
N LEU A 41 25.37 8.83 1.13
CA LEU A 41 24.94 9.53 2.33
C LEU A 41 23.41 9.51 2.44
N PHE A 42 22.90 8.95 3.53
CA PHE A 42 21.48 8.90 3.86
C PHE A 42 21.21 9.85 5.03
N ASP A 43 20.45 10.91 4.75
CA ASP A 43 20.02 11.89 5.73
C ASP A 43 18.56 11.63 6.09
N GLU A 44 18.35 11.10 7.28
CA GLU A 44 17.05 10.66 7.75
C GLU A 44 16.06 11.82 7.90
N GLU A 45 16.51 12.98 8.38
CA GLU A 45 15.63 14.13 8.58
C GLU A 45 15.14 14.68 7.24
N VAL A 46 16.06 14.80 6.27
CA VAL A 46 15.77 15.23 4.91
C VAL A 46 14.76 14.29 4.26
N ILE A 47 14.94 12.98 4.37
CA ILE A 47 14.03 12.00 3.77
C ILE A 47 12.68 11.99 4.51
N ARG A 48 12.67 12.00 5.84
CA ARG A 48 11.46 12.03 6.65
C ARG A 48 10.57 13.23 6.31
N ASN A 49 11.17 14.40 6.13
CA ASN A 49 10.44 15.60 5.73
C ASN A 49 9.86 15.45 4.32
N GLN A 50 10.59 14.81 3.39
CA GLN A 50 10.07 14.48 2.06
C GLN A 50 8.87 13.54 2.09
N LEU A 51 8.94 12.47 2.87
CA LEU A 51 7.81 11.55 3.02
C LEU A 51 6.56 12.23 3.59
N ARG A 52 6.74 13.24 4.46
CA ARG A 52 5.64 14.03 5.03
C ARG A 52 5.01 14.98 4.00
N TYR A 53 5.81 15.82 3.33
CA TYR A 53 5.24 16.81 2.40
C TYR A 53 4.72 16.18 1.10
N LEU A 54 5.28 15.04 0.66
CA LEU A 54 4.76 14.28 -0.47
C LEU A 54 3.45 13.54 -0.14
N GLY A 55 3.04 13.52 1.13
CA GLY A 55 1.83 12.82 1.57
C GLY A 55 1.94 11.29 1.55
N LEU A 56 3.14 10.73 1.29
CA LEU A 56 3.36 9.28 1.15
C LEU A 56 2.92 8.50 2.39
N LEU A 57 3.17 9.05 3.59
CA LEU A 57 2.73 8.42 4.84
C LEU A 57 1.20 8.39 4.96
N GLY A 58 0.51 9.44 4.50
CA GLY A 58 -0.94 9.51 4.45
C GLY A 58 -1.51 8.49 3.47
N THR A 59 -0.95 8.40 2.26
CA THR A 59 -1.34 7.39 1.25
C THR A 59 -1.17 5.97 1.78
N ILE A 60 -0.06 5.69 2.47
CA ILE A 60 0.16 4.38 3.10
C ILE A 60 -0.87 4.14 4.21
N CYS A 61 -1.19 5.14 5.02
CA CYS A 61 -2.18 5.01 6.10
C CYS A 61 -3.58 4.68 5.56
N VAL A 62 -4.06 5.42 4.55
CA VAL A 62 -5.35 5.14 3.89
C VAL A 62 -5.35 3.75 3.25
N SER A 63 -4.20 3.29 2.74
CA SER A 63 -4.08 1.94 2.19
C SER A 63 -4.16 0.86 3.28
N LYS A 64 -3.68 1.13 4.50
CA LYS A 64 -3.77 0.19 5.63
C LYS A 64 -5.20 -0.10 6.06
N ASP A 65 -6.08 0.90 6.00
CA ASP A 65 -7.51 0.71 6.30
C ASP A 65 -8.23 -0.22 5.29
N ASN A 66 -7.55 -0.58 4.19
CA ASN A 66 -8.08 -1.36 3.07
C ASN A 66 -7.41 -2.73 2.87
N PHE A 67 -6.72 -3.27 3.89
CA PHE A 67 -6.01 -4.55 3.82
C PHE A 67 -4.98 -4.61 2.65
N PRO A 68 -3.91 -3.81 2.72
CA PRO A 68 -2.98 -3.62 1.61
C PRO A 68 -2.18 -4.89 1.32
N VAL A 69 -2.04 -5.78 2.30
CA VAL A 69 -1.25 -7.01 2.16
C VAL A 69 -2.16 -8.12 1.69
N ARG A 70 -2.00 -8.56 0.43
CA ARG A 70 -2.79 -9.65 -0.16
C ARG A 70 -1.91 -10.85 -0.49
N ILE A 71 -1.96 -11.87 0.35
CA ILE A 71 -1.09 -13.05 0.28
C ILE A 71 -1.87 -14.22 -0.35
N PRO A 72 -1.36 -14.84 -1.43
CA PRO A 72 -1.94 -16.08 -1.96
C PRO A 72 -1.96 -17.19 -0.91
N PHE A 73 -3.01 -18.03 -0.93
CA PHE A 73 -3.19 -19.07 0.09
C PHE A 73 -1.99 -20.01 0.21
N ASP A 74 -1.39 -20.42 -0.91
CA ASP A 74 -0.23 -21.33 -0.87
C ASP A 74 0.97 -20.70 -0.13
N LYS A 75 1.19 -19.39 -0.31
CA LYS A 75 2.25 -18.66 0.42
C LYS A 75 1.90 -18.49 1.89
N PHE A 76 0.63 -18.20 2.20
CA PHE A 76 0.17 -18.03 3.57
C PHE A 76 0.29 -19.33 4.37
N ILE A 77 -0.21 -20.44 3.81
CA ILE A 77 -0.14 -21.76 4.44
C ILE A 77 1.31 -22.20 4.62
N ASN A 78 2.15 -22.09 3.59
CA ASN A 78 3.57 -22.47 3.73
C ASN A 78 4.31 -21.68 4.81
N ARG A 79 3.97 -20.39 5.00
CA ARG A 79 4.58 -19.55 6.04
C ARG A 79 4.07 -19.87 7.44
N HIS A 80 2.80 -20.25 7.57
CA HIS A 80 2.10 -20.36 8.85
C HIS A 80 1.65 -21.79 9.19
N ALA A 81 2.11 -22.81 8.45
CA ALA A 81 1.71 -24.21 8.61
C ALA A 81 1.96 -24.73 10.04
N LEU A 82 2.97 -24.22 10.73
CA LEU A 82 3.28 -24.59 12.12
C LEU A 82 2.20 -24.15 13.13
N LEU A 83 1.39 -23.16 12.77
CA LEU A 83 0.25 -22.71 13.57
C LEU A 83 -1.01 -23.54 13.29
N ALA A 84 -1.02 -24.33 12.21
CA ALA A 84 -2.13 -25.20 11.88
C ALA A 84 -2.04 -26.51 12.70
N GLY A 85 -3.17 -26.94 13.26
CA GLY A 85 -3.25 -28.24 13.92
C GLY A 85 -3.02 -29.41 12.94
N PRO A 86 -2.51 -30.56 13.41
CA PRO A 86 -2.13 -31.70 12.56
C PRO A 86 -3.29 -32.27 11.70
N HIS A 87 -4.54 -32.00 12.07
CA HIS A 87 -5.73 -32.49 11.38
C HIS A 87 -6.26 -31.52 10.29
N GLU A 88 -5.75 -30.30 10.22
CA GLU A 88 -6.24 -29.27 9.29
C GLU A 88 -5.62 -29.39 7.89
N VAL A 89 -4.46 -30.05 7.77
CA VAL A 89 -3.70 -30.21 6.51
C VAL A 89 -4.45 -31.01 5.44
N LEU A 90 -5.48 -31.77 5.83
CA LEU A 90 -6.34 -32.55 4.93
C LEU A 90 -7.51 -31.74 4.35
N ARG A 91 -7.73 -30.50 4.81
CA ARG A 91 -8.80 -29.63 4.31
C ARG A 91 -8.34 -28.79 3.10
N GLY A 92 -9.31 -28.12 2.47
CA GLY A 92 -9.00 -27.13 1.43
C GLY A 92 -8.20 -25.94 1.97
N ARG A 93 -7.58 -25.22 1.04
CA ARG A 93 -6.67 -24.09 1.36
C ARG A 93 -7.34 -22.96 2.13
N VAL A 94 -8.61 -22.72 1.87
CA VAL A 94 -9.40 -21.68 2.53
C VAL A 94 -9.65 -22.07 3.99
N GLU A 95 -9.98 -23.32 4.23
CA GLU A 95 -10.26 -23.89 5.54
C GLU A 95 -9.00 -23.90 6.42
N ILE A 96 -7.85 -24.31 5.86
CA ILE A 96 -6.56 -24.26 6.55
C ILE A 96 -6.24 -22.81 6.96
N SER A 97 -6.42 -21.86 6.03
CA SER A 97 -6.13 -20.45 6.32
C SER A 97 -7.06 -19.88 7.39
N LYS A 98 -8.34 -20.27 7.40
CA LYS A 98 -9.31 -19.93 8.47
C LYS A 98 -8.87 -20.50 9.81
N ALA A 99 -8.45 -21.76 9.86
CA ALA A 99 -8.01 -22.42 11.07
C ALA A 99 -6.77 -21.74 11.67
N ILE A 100 -5.78 -21.42 10.83
CA ILE A 100 -4.59 -20.66 11.23
C ILE A 100 -4.98 -19.30 11.82
N LEU A 101 -5.85 -18.54 11.15
CA LEU A 101 -6.28 -17.23 11.65
C LEU A 101 -7.08 -17.33 12.96
N THR A 102 -7.92 -18.36 13.09
CA THR A 102 -8.69 -18.59 14.33
C THR A 102 -7.78 -18.95 15.51
N SER A 103 -6.65 -19.63 15.25
CA SER A 103 -5.66 -19.97 16.29
C SER A 103 -4.95 -18.75 16.88
N LEU A 104 -4.96 -17.60 16.19
CA LEU A 104 -4.34 -16.34 16.64
C LEU A 104 -5.22 -15.54 17.63
N GLY A 105 -6.44 -16.03 17.92
CA GLY A 105 -7.37 -15.39 18.85
C GLY A 105 -8.36 -14.40 18.20
N PRO A 106 -9.47 -14.08 18.89
CA PRO A 106 -10.56 -13.27 18.34
C PRO A 106 -10.19 -11.80 18.13
N GLU A 107 -9.20 -11.30 18.88
CA GLU A 107 -8.72 -9.91 18.81
C GLU A 107 -8.09 -9.54 17.46
N HIS A 108 -7.50 -10.52 16.77
CA HIS A 108 -6.89 -10.34 15.46
C HIS A 108 -7.85 -10.67 14.31
N THR A 109 -9.03 -11.26 14.58
CA THR A 109 -9.95 -11.71 13.52
C THR A 109 -10.53 -10.56 12.71
N SER A 110 -10.67 -9.36 13.28
CA SER A 110 -11.11 -8.15 12.57
C SER A 110 -10.05 -7.54 11.65
N SER A 111 -8.76 -7.88 11.89
CA SER A 111 -7.61 -7.39 11.13
C SER A 111 -7.33 -8.19 9.87
N PHE A 112 -8.04 -9.28 9.61
CA PHE A 112 -7.84 -10.09 8.40
C PHE A 112 -9.15 -10.35 7.66
N ARG A 113 -9.08 -10.47 6.33
CA ARG A 113 -10.18 -10.96 5.49
C ARG A 113 -9.73 -12.07 4.56
N ILE A 114 -10.60 -13.05 4.34
CA ILE A 114 -10.35 -14.16 3.43
C ILE A 114 -11.13 -13.92 2.14
N GLY A 115 -10.41 -13.75 1.04
CA GLY A 115 -10.98 -13.63 -0.29
C GLY A 115 -11.10 -14.98 -1.01
N HIS A 116 -11.43 -14.94 -2.30
CA HIS A 116 -11.57 -16.16 -3.12
C HIS A 116 -10.23 -16.85 -3.42
N THR A 117 -9.14 -16.08 -3.53
CA THR A 117 -7.81 -16.61 -3.93
C THR A 117 -6.66 -16.18 -3.02
N LYS A 118 -6.93 -15.30 -2.04
CA LYS A 118 -5.91 -14.66 -1.20
C LYS A 118 -6.46 -14.37 0.21
N CYS A 119 -5.57 -14.37 1.20
CA CYS A 119 -5.78 -13.75 2.51
C CYS A 119 -5.35 -12.28 2.45
N ALA A 120 -6.15 -11.39 3.03
CA ALA A 120 -5.88 -9.96 3.14
C ALA A 120 -5.66 -9.57 4.61
N ASP A 121 -4.63 -8.76 4.86
CA ASP A 121 -4.21 -8.15 6.14
C ASP A 121 -4.09 -6.63 5.94
#